data_AF-A0A0F2J9H0-F1
#
_entry.id   AF-A0A0F2J9H0-F1
#
_cell.length_a   1.000
_cell.length_b   1.000
_cell.length_c   1.000
_cell.angle_alpha   90.00
_cell.angle_beta   90.00
_cell.angle_gamma   90.00
#
_symmetry.space_group_name_H-M   'P 1'
#
loop_
_entity.id
_entity.type
_entity.pdbx_description
1 polymer ?
#
loop_
_entity_poly.entity_id
_entity_poly.type
_entity_poly.pdbx_seq_one_letter_code
_entity_poly.pdbx_strand_id
1 'polypeptide(L)'
;MRERYELAKPMSSINDYLFEHETQPVELIKVPAILTSINSKISQLFSSSLVPQQADLLGKVLSNIFPNATVNWNKSLMGQTFLAQVEDTLICLHDPEQPCDLKKFKKDGWKVLVCNDEDLTFPRRLERQIRQIQRSGKMSETV
;
A
#
# COMPACT_ATOMS: atom_id res chain seq x y z
N MET A 1 17.46 -39.42 -51.02
CA MET A 1 16.43 -38.44 -51.39
C MET A 1 16.30 -37.46 -50.22
N ARG A 2 16.45 -36.12 -50.31
CA ARG A 2 16.37 -35.16 -51.43
C ARG A 2 15.00 -35.08 -52.10
N GLU A 3 14.11 -34.18 -51.64
CA GLU A 3 13.97 -32.74 -52.03
C GLU A 3 13.06 -32.04 -50.94
N ARG A 4 12.86 -30.72 -50.76
CA ARG A 4 12.72 -29.48 -51.60
C ARG A 4 11.34 -29.38 -52.30
N TYR A 5 10.69 -28.22 -52.49
CA TYR A 5 11.04 -26.77 -52.48
C TYR A 5 9.93 -25.93 -51.77
N GLU A 6 9.86 -24.59 -51.91
CA GLU A 6 10.52 -23.58 -51.04
C GLU A 6 9.79 -22.19 -51.10
N LEU A 7 10.19 -21.23 -50.24
CA LEU A 7 9.85 -19.77 -50.19
C LEU A 7 8.39 -19.30 -49.93
N ALA A 8 8.18 -18.61 -48.79
CA ALA A 8 7.65 -17.22 -48.74
C ALA A 8 7.69 -16.58 -47.33
N LYS A 9 8.13 -15.31 -47.26
CA LYS A 9 8.06 -14.30 -46.17
C LYS A 9 8.09 -12.92 -46.89
N PRO A 10 7.78 -11.77 -46.25
CA PRO A 10 6.79 -11.48 -45.20
C PRO A 10 5.89 -10.25 -45.55
N MET A 11 4.81 -10.00 -44.79
CA MET A 11 4.06 -8.72 -44.77
C MET A 11 3.64 -8.47 -43.30
N SER A 12 4.07 -7.43 -42.57
CA SER A 12 4.09 -5.96 -42.78
C SER A 12 2.82 -5.24 -42.30
N SER A 13 2.87 -4.73 -41.07
CA SER A 13 2.04 -3.64 -40.54
C SER A 13 2.78 -3.08 -39.31
N ILE A 14 3.78 -2.23 -39.50
CA ILE A 14 3.64 -0.76 -39.51
C ILE A 14 2.89 -0.28 -38.27
N ASN A 15 3.64 0.28 -37.31
CA ASN A 15 3.27 1.45 -36.51
C ASN A 15 4.51 1.97 -35.74
N ASP A 16 5.57 2.32 -36.49
CA ASP A 16 6.53 3.32 -36.04
C ASP A 16 5.96 4.69 -36.41
N TYR A 17 5.34 5.37 -35.45
CA TYR A 17 5.01 6.80 -35.55
C TYR A 17 5.33 7.51 -34.24
N LEU A 18 6.59 7.94 -34.16
CA LEU A 18 7.00 9.30 -33.82
C LEU A 18 5.91 10.21 -33.22
N PHE A 19 6.13 10.64 -31.98
CA PHE A 19 5.69 11.94 -31.49
C PHE A 19 6.71 12.51 -30.50
N GLU A 20 7.78 13.09 -31.04
CA GLU A 20 8.26 14.36 -30.49
C GLU A 20 7.28 15.48 -30.92
N HIS A 21 7.40 16.67 -30.33
CA HIS A 21 6.50 17.84 -30.32
C HIS A 21 5.68 17.94 -29.02
N GLU A 22 5.69 19.02 -28.24
CA GLU A 22 6.51 20.23 -28.14
C GLU A 22 5.90 21.03 -26.95
N THR A 23 6.56 22.10 -26.51
CA THR A 23 6.14 22.86 -25.31
C THR A 23 5.22 24.05 -25.60
N GLN A 24 4.16 24.19 -24.79
CA GLN A 24 3.34 25.42 -24.55
C GLN A 24 2.40 25.90 -25.69
N PRO A 25 1.46 26.86 -25.46
CA PRO A 25 0.86 27.34 -24.19
C PRO A 25 -0.70 27.35 -24.16
N VAL A 26 -1.26 27.49 -22.94
CA VAL A 26 -2.54 28.15 -22.60
C VAL A 26 -3.81 27.88 -23.45
N GLU A 27 -4.80 27.22 -22.83
CA GLU A 27 -6.13 27.84 -22.70
C GLU A 27 -6.63 27.74 -21.25
N LEU A 28 -6.97 28.90 -20.68
CA LEU A 28 -7.47 29.02 -19.31
C LEU A 28 -8.96 28.66 -19.28
N ILE A 29 -9.28 27.37 -19.20
CA ILE A 29 -10.67 26.92 -19.01
C ILE A 29 -11.19 27.49 -17.69
N LYS A 30 -12.06 28.52 -17.78
CA LYS A 30 -12.82 29.06 -16.66
C LYS A 30 -13.88 28.04 -16.22
N VAL A 31 -13.44 27.01 -15.49
CA VAL A 31 -14.35 26.13 -14.76
C VAL A 31 -15.16 26.97 -13.76
N PRO A 32 -16.50 26.79 -13.65
CA PRO A 32 -17.31 27.56 -12.72
C PRO A 32 -16.82 27.38 -11.27
N ALA A 33 -16.83 28.47 -10.50
CA ALA A 33 -16.36 28.52 -9.10
C ALA A 33 -17.09 27.58 -8.11
N ILE A 34 -18.07 26.82 -8.60
CA ILE A 34 -18.82 25.79 -7.87
C ILE A 34 -17.97 24.51 -7.71
N LEU A 35 -17.15 24.14 -8.70
CA LEU A 35 -16.37 22.88 -8.66
C LEU A 35 -15.17 22.95 -7.70
N THR A 36 -14.52 24.11 -7.58
CA THR A 36 -13.41 24.31 -6.61
C THR A 36 -13.90 24.26 -5.16
N SER A 37 -15.12 24.72 -4.88
CA SER A 37 -15.72 24.61 -3.53
C SER A 37 -16.03 23.16 -3.14
N ILE A 38 -16.46 22.32 -4.10
CA ILE A 38 -16.72 20.90 -3.88
C ILE A 38 -15.42 20.16 -3.58
N ASN A 39 -14.37 20.34 -4.40
CA ASN A 39 -13.09 19.68 -4.18
C ASN A 39 -12.43 20.10 -2.85
N SER A 40 -12.51 21.39 -2.48
CA SER A 40 -12.05 21.87 -1.17
C SER A 40 -12.76 21.16 0.00
N LYS A 41 -14.08 21.01 -0.05
CA LYS A 41 -14.85 20.32 1.00
C LYS A 41 -14.61 18.81 1.02
N ILE A 42 -14.38 18.19 -0.14
CA ILE A 42 -14.04 16.77 -0.26
C ILE A 42 -12.66 16.50 0.38
N SER A 43 -11.63 17.28 0.05
CA SER A 43 -10.31 17.17 0.69
C SER A 43 -10.36 17.44 2.20
N GLN A 44 -11.22 18.36 2.64
CA GLN A 44 -11.42 18.66 4.07
C GLN A 44 -12.21 17.56 4.82
N LEU A 45 -13.08 16.80 4.14
CA LEU A 45 -13.79 15.64 4.70
C LEU A 45 -12.92 14.38 4.79
N PHE A 46 -11.99 14.17 3.87
CA PHE A 46 -11.04 13.04 3.93
C PHE A 46 -9.88 13.24 4.94
N SER A 47 -9.92 14.32 5.72
CA SER A 47 -8.95 14.59 6.80
C SER A 47 -9.27 13.87 8.12
N SER A 48 -10.32 13.06 8.17
CA SER A 48 -10.48 12.05 9.23
C SER A 48 -9.79 10.76 8.81
N SER A 49 -8.81 10.33 9.62
CA SER A 49 -8.20 9.00 9.68
C SER A 49 -9.09 7.89 9.10
N LEU A 50 -8.96 7.63 7.80
CA LEU A 50 -9.80 6.68 7.08
C LEU A 50 -9.29 5.27 7.32
N VAL A 51 -9.84 4.67 8.39
CA VAL A 51 -9.78 3.24 8.63
C VAL A 51 -10.30 2.55 7.36
N PRO A 52 -9.50 1.69 6.70
CA PRO A 52 -10.00 0.87 5.60
C PRO A 52 -11.17 0.01 6.11
N GLN A 53 -12.26 -0.11 5.35
CA GLN A 53 -13.48 -0.78 5.81
C GLN A 53 -13.22 -2.25 6.23
N GLN A 54 -12.31 -2.93 5.54
CA GLN A 54 -11.85 -4.28 5.89
C GLN A 54 -11.07 -4.35 7.22
N ALA A 55 -10.62 -3.22 7.75
CA ALA A 55 -9.78 -3.09 8.93
C ALA A 55 -10.48 -2.47 10.16
N ASP A 56 -11.80 -2.25 10.13
CA ASP A 56 -12.59 -1.80 11.29
C ASP A 56 -12.38 -2.68 12.54
N LEU A 57 -12.30 -4.00 12.33
CA LEU A 57 -12.01 -4.97 13.38
C LEU A 57 -10.58 -4.87 13.89
N LEU A 58 -9.62 -4.65 12.99
CA LEU A 58 -8.23 -4.38 13.37
C LEU A 58 -8.13 -3.10 14.20
N GLY A 59 -8.86 -2.04 13.86
CA GLY A 59 -8.89 -0.79 14.63
C GLY A 59 -9.32 -1.01 16.08
N LYS A 60 -10.36 -1.83 16.30
CA LYS A 60 -10.79 -2.25 17.65
C LYS A 60 -9.70 -3.04 18.37
N VAL A 61 -9.06 -4.00 17.71
CA VAL A 61 -7.95 -4.79 18.28
C VAL A 61 -6.78 -3.87 18.68
N LEU A 62 -6.39 -2.93 17.82
CA LEU A 62 -5.31 -1.99 18.11
C LEU A 62 -5.65 -1.06 19.29
N SER A 63 -6.88 -0.55 19.36
CA SER A 63 -7.32 0.25 20.51
C SER A 63 -7.33 -0.53 21.85
N ASN A 64 -7.54 -1.85 21.82
CA ASN A 64 -7.50 -2.71 23.01
C ASN A 64 -6.07 -3.07 23.46
N ILE A 65 -5.12 -3.13 22.52
CA ILE A 65 -3.71 -3.47 22.80
C ILE A 65 -2.89 -2.22 23.12
N PHE A 66 -3.17 -1.11 22.43
CA PHE A 66 -2.46 0.16 22.50
C PHE A 66 -3.45 1.31 22.79
N PRO A 67 -4.09 1.36 23.97
CA PRO A 67 -5.18 2.31 24.26
C PRO A 67 -4.78 3.79 24.18
N ASN A 68 -3.48 4.10 24.29
CA ASN A 68 -2.94 5.45 24.28
C ASN A 68 -2.13 5.77 23.00
N ALA A 69 -2.00 4.83 22.06
CA ALA A 69 -1.20 5.04 20.85
C ALA A 69 -2.03 5.55 19.68
N THR A 70 -1.42 6.38 18.84
CA THR A 70 -2.03 6.79 17.56
C THR A 70 -1.82 5.70 16.52
N VAL A 71 -2.91 5.26 15.88
CA VAL A 71 -2.87 4.34 14.73
C VAL A 71 -2.88 5.15 13.44
N ASN A 72 -1.80 5.04 12.66
CA ASN A 72 -1.64 5.67 11.36
C ASN A 72 -2.02 4.67 10.26
N TRP A 73 -3.18 4.87 9.64
CA TRP A 73 -3.69 4.01 8.57
C TRP A 73 -3.06 4.32 7.21
N ASN A 74 -2.99 3.32 6.33
CA ASN A 74 -2.51 3.44 4.95
C ASN A 74 -1.10 4.10 4.86
N LYS A 75 -0.23 3.78 5.81
CA LYS A 75 1.08 4.42 5.95
C LYS A 75 2.04 3.90 4.87
N SER A 76 2.44 4.77 3.94
CA SER A 76 3.54 4.46 3.04
C SER A 76 4.90 4.65 3.74
N LEU A 77 5.78 3.67 3.60
CA LEU A 77 7.14 3.65 4.12
C LEU A 77 8.07 2.89 3.16
N MET A 78 9.18 3.52 2.75
CA MET A 78 10.20 2.93 1.85
C MET A 78 9.67 2.32 0.54
N GLY A 79 8.57 2.86 0.01
CA GLY A 79 7.91 2.39 -1.22
C GLY A 79 6.83 1.32 -1.02
N GLN A 80 6.61 0.85 0.21
CA GLN A 80 5.52 -0.08 0.53
C GLN A 80 4.41 0.61 1.34
N THR A 81 3.15 0.31 1.03
CA THR A 81 1.99 0.79 1.79
C THR A 81 1.59 -0.25 2.84
N PHE A 82 1.54 0.18 4.09
CA PHE A 82 1.10 -0.62 5.22
C PHE A 82 -0.36 -0.31 5.57
N LEU A 83 -1.12 -1.33 5.97
CA LEU A 83 -2.51 -1.19 6.38
C LEU A 83 -2.62 -0.27 7.60
N ALA A 84 -1.75 -0.49 8.59
CA ALA A 84 -1.64 0.33 9.79
C ALA A 84 -0.19 0.39 10.32
N GLN A 85 0.15 1.49 10.98
CA GLN A 85 1.35 1.66 11.79
C GLN A 85 0.94 2.16 13.18
N VAL A 86 1.46 1.52 14.24
CA VAL A 86 1.25 1.91 15.63
C VAL A 86 2.56 1.72 16.39
N GLU A 87 3.03 2.76 17.08
CA GLU A 87 4.36 2.77 17.71
C GLU A 87 5.46 2.27 16.72
N ASP A 88 6.21 1.24 17.10
CA ASP A 88 7.25 0.56 16.30
C ASP A 88 6.71 -0.64 15.49
N THR A 89 5.39 -0.83 15.44
CA THR A 89 4.73 -1.96 14.80
C THR A 89 4.06 -1.56 13.49
N LEU A 90 4.45 -2.23 12.40
CA LEU A 90 3.89 -2.12 11.07
C LEU A 90 3.00 -3.33 10.78
N ILE A 91 1.84 -3.10 10.18
CA ILE A 91 0.88 -4.15 9.80
C ILE A 91 0.71 -4.10 8.30
N CYS A 92 1.18 -5.15 7.62
CA CYS A 92 1.08 -5.32 6.18
C CYS A 92 -0.03 -6.33 5.87
N LEU A 93 -0.88 -5.98 4.91
CA LEU A 93 -1.73 -6.97 4.25
C LEU A 93 -0.83 -7.85 3.37
N HIS A 94 -1.10 -9.16 3.33
CA HIS A 94 -0.39 -10.06 2.44
C HIS A 94 -0.84 -9.87 0.99
N ASP A 95 0.08 -9.41 0.16
CA ASP A 95 -0.09 -9.32 -1.29
C ASP A 95 0.90 -10.29 -1.96
N PRO A 96 0.44 -11.24 -2.80
CA PRO A 96 1.33 -12.15 -3.54
C PRO A 96 2.09 -11.45 -4.68
N GLU A 97 1.59 -10.34 -5.21
CA GLU A 97 2.29 -9.54 -6.23
C GLU A 97 3.34 -8.61 -5.60
N GLN A 98 3.08 -8.11 -4.39
CA GLN A 98 3.96 -7.20 -3.65
C GLN A 98 4.29 -7.70 -2.23
N PRO A 99 5.07 -8.79 -2.10
CA PRO A 99 5.40 -9.37 -0.80
C PRO A 99 6.19 -8.38 0.08
N CYS A 100 5.82 -8.28 1.36
CA CYS A 100 6.50 -7.40 2.31
C CYS A 100 7.93 -7.86 2.61
N ASP A 101 8.91 -6.97 2.43
CA ASP A 101 10.32 -7.24 2.76
C ASP A 101 10.54 -7.13 4.28
N LEU A 102 10.15 -8.19 4.98
CA LEU A 102 10.31 -8.32 6.42
C LEU A 102 11.77 -8.20 6.89
N LYS A 103 12.75 -8.45 6.02
CA LYS A 103 14.18 -8.35 6.41
C LYS A 103 14.61 -6.89 6.46
N LYS A 104 14.23 -6.09 5.46
CA LYS A 104 14.50 -4.65 5.38
C LYS A 104 13.92 -3.91 6.60
N PHE A 105 12.62 -4.04 6.85
CA PHE A 105 11.97 -3.33 7.95
C PHE A 105 12.46 -3.79 9.34
N LYS A 106 12.72 -5.09 9.54
CA LYS A 106 13.31 -5.58 10.81
C LYS A 106 14.74 -5.08 11.04
N LYS A 107 15.54 -4.89 9.99
CA LYS A 107 16.88 -4.29 10.09
C LYS A 107 16.80 -2.83 10.56
N ASP A 108 15.77 -2.12 10.12
CA ASP A 108 15.50 -0.73 10.50
C ASP A 108 14.73 -0.62 11.84
N GLY A 109 14.66 -1.70 12.63
CA GLY A 109 14.07 -1.73 13.98
C GLY A 109 12.56 -1.96 14.04
N TRP A 110 11.86 -2.09 12.90
CA TRP A 110 10.41 -2.24 12.88
C TRP A 110 9.93 -3.67 13.17
N LYS A 111 8.89 -3.76 13.98
CA LYS A 111 8.12 -4.99 14.20
C LYS A 111 7.07 -5.13 13.10
N VAL A 112 7.28 -6.01 12.12
CA VAL A 112 6.30 -6.23 11.04
C VAL A 112 5.40 -7.44 11.32
N LEU A 113 4.09 -7.20 11.34
CA LEU A 113 3.04 -8.21 11.21
C LEU A 113 2.62 -8.32 9.74
N VAL A 114 2.52 -9.53 9.22
CA VAL A 114 1.82 -9.84 7.96
C VAL A 114 0.52 -10.54 8.34
N CYS A 115 -0.59 -10.09 7.78
CA CYS A 115 -1.91 -10.68 7.94
C CYS A 115 -2.60 -10.82 6.58
N ASN A 116 -3.37 -11.87 6.38
CA ASN A 116 -4.24 -12.01 5.21
C ASN A 116 -5.58 -11.29 5.47
N ASP A 117 -6.39 -11.04 4.43
CA ASP A 117 -7.76 -10.51 4.61
C ASP A 117 -8.61 -11.40 5.53
N GLU A 118 -8.42 -12.72 5.47
CA GLU A 118 -9.07 -13.66 6.39
C GLU A 118 -8.74 -13.37 7.85
N ASP A 119 -7.49 -13.03 8.19
CA ASP A 119 -7.08 -12.76 9.57
C ASP A 119 -7.75 -11.49 10.11
N LEU A 120 -8.04 -10.49 9.25
CA LEU A 120 -8.76 -9.27 9.62
C LEU A 120 -10.17 -9.57 10.16
N THR A 121 -10.78 -10.68 9.72
CA THR A 121 -12.10 -11.13 10.21
C THR A 121 -12.06 -11.79 11.60
N PHE A 122 -10.88 -12.12 12.13
CA PHE A 122 -10.71 -12.84 13.41
C PHE A 122 -9.95 -12.01 14.47
N PRO A 123 -10.61 -11.07 15.18
CA PRO A 123 -9.98 -10.19 16.17
C PRO A 123 -9.06 -10.89 17.18
N ARG A 124 -9.44 -12.06 17.70
CA ARG A 124 -8.63 -12.83 18.67
C ARG A 124 -7.34 -13.40 18.07
N ARG A 125 -7.30 -13.69 16.76
CA ARG A 125 -6.08 -14.15 16.07
C ARG A 125 -5.09 -12.99 15.91
N LEU A 126 -5.57 -11.86 15.38
CA LEU A 126 -4.80 -10.61 15.30
C LEU A 126 -4.25 -10.21 16.67
N GLU A 127 -5.08 -10.20 17.71
CA GLU A 127 -4.64 -9.82 19.05
C GLU A 127 -3.50 -10.72 19.55
N ARG A 128 -3.62 -12.03 19.36
CA ARG A 128 -2.56 -12.98 19.73
C ARG A 128 -1.27 -12.73 18.94
N GLN A 129 -1.35 -12.50 17.63
CA GLN A 129 -0.20 -12.23 16.77
C GLN A 129 0.51 -10.92 17.18
N ILE A 130 -0.24 -9.83 17.34
CA ILE A 130 0.29 -8.52 17.75
C ILE A 130 0.97 -8.62 19.13
N ARG A 131 0.31 -9.23 20.12
CA ARG A 131 0.90 -9.44 21.45
C ARG A 131 2.13 -10.36 21.44
N GLN A 132 2.19 -11.34 20.52
CA GLN A 132 3.38 -12.18 20.35
C GLN A 132 4.55 -11.37 19.78
N ILE A 133 4.29 -10.54 18.76
CA ILE A 133 5.28 -9.66 18.14
C ILE A 133 5.84 -8.64 19.16
N GLN A 134 4.97 -7.98 19.93
CA GLN A 134 5.37 -7.08 21.03
C GLN A 134 6.34 -7.73 22.02
N ARG A 135 6.10 -8.99 22.41
CA ARG A 135 6.98 -9.75 23.32
C ARG A 135 8.31 -10.12 22.67
N SER A 136 8.30 -10.52 21.40
CA SER A 136 9.50 -10.94 20.68
C SER A 136 10.48 -9.80 20.39
N GLY A 137 10.01 -8.55 20.34
CA GLY A 137 10.85 -7.37 20.08
C GLY A 137 11.65 -6.86 21.28
N LYS A 138 11.68 -7.58 22.41
CA LYS A 138 12.61 -7.33 23.52
C LYS A 138 13.71 -8.39 23.54
N MET A 139 14.61 -8.34 22.55
CA MET A 139 15.98 -8.78 22.83
C MET A 139 16.60 -7.69 23.69
N SER A 140 16.76 -7.97 24.98
CA SER A 140 17.36 -7.04 25.93
C SER A 140 18.76 -6.66 25.46
N GLU A 141 18.99 -5.37 25.21
CA GLU A 141 20.32 -4.80 25.41
C GLU A 141 20.67 -5.05 26.88
N THR A 142 21.47 -6.08 27.10
CA THR A 142 21.99 -6.43 28.42
C THR A 142 23.37 -5.78 28.48
N VAL A 143 23.49 -4.83 29.41
CA VAL A 143 24.68 -4.02 29.70
C VAL A 143 25.88 -4.92 30.04
#